data_AF-A0A368P273-F1
#
_entry.id   AF-A0A368P273-F1
#
_cell.length_a   1.000
_cell.length_b   1.000
_cell.length_c   1.000
_cell.angle_alpha   90.00
_cell.angle_beta   90.00
_cell.angle_gamma   90.00
#
_symmetry.space_group_name_H-M   'P 1'
#
loop_
_entity.id
_entity.type
_entity.pdbx_description
1 polymer ?
#
loop_
_entity_poly.entity_id
_entity_poly.type
_entity_poly.pdbx_seq_one_letter_code
_entity_poly.pdbx_strand_id
1 'polypeptide(L)' 'MTALEKISFVLIFTIVIYFWNKYVVTRLIKKVVKSNSNNKWLSRNQDVIIKIYQGFFWSSLFLLIVTMILSK' A
#
# COMPACT_ATOMS: atom_id res chain seq x y z
N MET A 1 -11.12 -18.39 13.37
CA MET A 1 -9.65 -18.52 13.32
C MET A 1 -9.12 -18.60 14.72
N THR A 2 -8.22 -19.55 15.00
CA THR A 2 -7.47 -19.56 16.26
C THR A 2 -6.59 -18.30 16.36
N ALA A 3 -6.15 -17.95 17.57
CA ALA A 3 -5.25 -16.80 17.76
C ALA A 3 -3.97 -16.93 16.91
N LEU A 4 -3.44 -18.15 16.78
CA LEU A 4 -2.27 -18.46 15.96
C LEU A 4 -2.54 -18.16 14.47
N GLU A 5 -3.68 -18.59 13.94
CA GLU A 5 -4.08 -18.33 12.55
C GLU A 5 -4.24 -16.83 12.27
N LYS A 6 -4.84 -16.07 13.21
CA LYS A 6 -4.97 -14.60 13.06
C LYS A 6 -3.59 -13.94 12.97
N ILE A 7 -2.63 -14.34 13.81
CA ILE A 7 -1.26 -13.81 13.81
C ILE A 7 -0.53 -14.19 12.51
N SER A 8 -0.57 -15.46 12.09
CA SER A 8 0.05 -15.91 10.85
C SER A 8 -0.51 -15.20 9.63
N PHE A 9 -1.83 -14.99 9.58
CA PHE A 9 -2.47 -14.23 8.52
C PHE A 9 -1.98 -12.79 8.49
N VAL A 10 -1.98 -12.10 9.64
CA VAL A 10 -1.52 -10.70 9.72
C VAL A 10 -0.08 -10.56 9.24
N LEU A 11 0.81 -11.47 9.63
CA LEU A 11 2.22 -11.44 9.20
C LEU A 11 2.36 -11.63 7.69
N ILE A 12 1.75 -12.68 7.13
CA ILE A 12 1.83 -12.96 5.69
C ILE A 12 1.20 -11.81 4.89
N PHE A 13 0.03 -11.34 5.31
CA PHE A 13 -0.68 -10.26 4.64
C PHE A 13 0.14 -8.96 4.69
N THR A 14 0.76 -8.64 5.83
CA THR A 14 1.64 -7.48 5.98
C THR A 14 2.83 -7.56 5.02
N ILE A 15 3.46 -8.72 4.89
CA ILE A 15 4.58 -8.93 3.96
C ILE A 15 4.12 -8.72 2.52
N VAL A 16 3.01 -9.34 2.11
CA VAL A 16 2.46 -9.20 0.76
C VAL A 16 2.13 -7.74 0.44
N ILE A 17 1.45 -7.05 1.35
CA ILE A 17 1.11 -5.63 1.19
C ILE A 17 2.37 -4.77 1.15
N TYR A 18 3.38 -5.05 1.96
CA TYR A 18 4.66 -4.35 1.92
C TYR A 18 5.31 -4.44 0.54
N PHE A 19 5.43 -5.65 -0.02
CA PHE A 19 6.01 -5.86 -1.34
C PHE A 19 5.16 -5.20 -2.44
N TRP A 20 3.84 -5.35 -2.37
CA TRP A 20 2.92 -4.70 -3.31
C TRP A 20 3.08 -3.18 -3.30
N ASN A 21 3.08 -2.57 -2.12
CA ASN A 21 3.17 -1.13 -1.94
C ASN A 21 4.54 -0.57 -2.36
N LYS A 22 5.62 -1.28 -2.02
CA LYS A 22 6.98 -0.85 -2.36
C LYS A 22 7.26 -0.95 -3.85
N TYR A 23 6.88 -2.06 -4.48
CA TYR A 23 7.29 -2.36 -5.86
C TYR A 23 6.18 -2.10 -6.87
N VAL A 24 4.97 -2.62 -6.65
CA VAL A 24 3.90 -2.58 -7.65
C VAL A 24 3.30 -1.17 -7.74
N VAL A 25 2.89 -0.58 -6.63
CA VAL A 25 2.30 0.77 -6.59
C VAL A 25 3.28 1.81 -7.15
N THR A 26 4.53 1.81 -6.68
CA THR A 26 5.58 2.71 -7.18
C THR A 26 5.79 2.57 -8.69
N ARG A 27 5.84 1.35 -9.22
CA ARG A 27 6.03 1.12 -10.67
C ARG A 27 4.81 1.54 -11.47
N LEU A 28 3.60 1.28 -10.99
CA LEU A 28 2.37 1.70 -11.64
C LEU A 28 2.30 3.22 -11.75
N ILE A 29 2.53 3.95 -10.65
CA ILE A 29 2.49 5.41 -10.67
C ILE A 29 3.54 5.96 -11.64
N LYS A 30 4.78 5.46 -11.60
CA LYS A 30 5.82 5.84 -12.56
C LYS A 30 5.41 5.55 -14.01
N LYS A 31 4.75 4.41 -14.27
CA LYS A 31 4.26 4.05 -15.61
C LYS A 31 3.16 5.02 -16.08
N VAL A 32 2.22 5.37 -15.20
CA VAL A 32 1.16 6.34 -15.48
C VAL A 32 1.74 7.73 -15.76
N VAL A 33 2.69 8.19 -14.95
CA VAL A 33 3.38 9.47 -15.17
C VAL A 33 4.13 9.46 -16.50
N LYS A 34 4.88 8.40 -16.80
CA LYS A 34 5.61 8.27 -18.07
C LYS A 34 4.67 8.25 -19.28
N SER A 35 3.53 7.59 -19.17
CA SER A 35 2.51 7.56 -20.23
C SER A 35 1.82 8.91 -20.45
N ASN A 36 1.89 9.81 -19.47
CA ASN A 36 1.29 11.14 -19.50
C ASN A 36 2.39 12.21 -19.44
N SER A 37 3.44 12.05 -20.26
CA SER A 37 4.64 12.89 -20.24
C SER A 37 4.37 14.38 -20.49
N ASN A 38 3.26 14.72 -21.16
CA ASN A 38 2.86 16.11 -21.42
C ASN A 38 2.25 16.79 -20.19
N ASN A 39 1.86 16.03 -19.16
CA ASN A 39 1.32 16.56 -17.93
C ASN A 39 2.45 16.91 -16.93
N LYS A 40 2.92 18.16 -17.01
CA LYS A 40 3.98 18.68 -16.13
C LYS A 40 3.61 18.64 -14.64
N TRP A 41 2.33 18.82 -14.31
CA TRP A 41 1.86 18.72 -12.92
C TRP A 41 2.05 17.30 -12.38
N LEU A 42 1.65 16.29 -13.16
CA LEU A 42 1.76 14.89 -12.77
C LEU A 42 3.22 14.46 -12.60
N SER A 43 4.10 14.89 -13.53
CA SER A 43 5.54 14.62 -13.43
C SER A 43 6.17 15.29 -12.20
N ARG A 44 5.79 16.53 -11.88
CA ARG A 44 6.34 17.26 -10.72
C ARG A 44 5.87 16.68 -9.39
N ASN A 45 4.66 16.13 -9.35
CA ASN A 45 4.05 15.58 -8.15
C ASN A 45 4.20 14.06 -8.01
N GLN A 46 4.91 13.38 -8.92
CA GLN A 46 5.02 11.92 -8.94
C GLN A 46 5.39 11.34 -7.57
N ASP A 47 6.42 11.87 -6.92
CA ASP A 47 6.91 11.32 -5.65
C ASP A 47 5.95 11.60 -4.49
N VAL A 48 5.23 12.73 -4.53
CA VAL A 48 4.15 13.05 -3.58
C VAL A 48 3.01 12.06 -3.75
N ILE A 49 2.60 11.79 -4.99
CA ILE A 49 1.55 10.82 -5.30
C ILE A 49 1.96 9.43 -4.82
N ILE A 50 3.21 8.99 -5.08
CA ILE A 50 3.73 7.72 -4.56
C ILE A 50 3.61 7.66 -3.05
N LYS A 51 4.04 8.70 -2.33
CA LYS A 51 3.96 8.75 -0.86
C LYS A 51 2.53 8.73 -0.34
N ILE A 52 1.60 9.45 -0.99
CA ILE A 52 0.18 9.46 -0.60
C ILE A 52 -0.42 8.07 -0.74
N TYR A 53 -0.24 7.41 -1.88
CA TYR A 53 -0.72 6.04 -2.07
C TYR A 53 -0.06 5.07 -1.09
N GLN A 54 1.25 5.19 -0.87
CA GLN A 54 1.95 4.37 0.11
C GLN A 54 1.40 4.55 1.52
N GLY A 55 1.15 5.80 1.93
CA GLY A 55 0.54 6.15 3.21
C GLY A 55 -0.87 5.56 3.34
N PHE A 56 -1.71 5.69 2.31
CA PHE A 56 -3.05 5.12 2.30
C PHE A 56 -3.04 3.59 2.51
N PHE A 57 -2.11 2.89 1.86
CA PHE A 57 -1.94 1.44 2.07
C PHE A 57 -1.52 1.11 3.50
N TRP A 58 -0.59 1.86 4.08
CA TRP A 58 -0.15 1.67 5.46
C TRP A 58 -1.27 1.94 6.48
N SER A 59 -2.04 3.01 6.29
CA SER A 59 -3.20 3.31 7.14
C SER A 59 -4.28 2.23 7.03
N SER A 60 -4.54 1.73 5.82
CA SER A 60 -5.50 0.65 5.60
C SER A 60 -5.06 -0.66 6.27
N LEU A 61 -3.76 -0.99 6.19
CA LEU A 61 -3.20 -2.15 6.87
C LEU A 61 -3.32 -2.02 8.39
N PHE A 62 -3.02 -0.84 8.94
CA PHE A 62 -3.17 -0.57 10.37
C PHE A 62 -4.63 -0.78 10.82
N LEU A 63 -5.59 -0.22 10.10
CA LEU A 63 -7.02 -0.40 10.39
C LEU A 63 -7.44 -1.87 10.33
N LEU A 64 -6.98 -2.62 9.32
CA LEU A 64 -7.24 -4.06 9.21
C LEU A 64 -6.74 -4.82 10.45
N ILE A 65 -5.50 -4.53 10.90
CA ILE A 65 -4.92 -5.17 12.09
C ILE A 65 -5.75 -4.86 13.32
N VAL A 66 -6.14 -3.59 13.50
CA VAL A 66 -7.00 -3.16 14.62
C VAL A 66 -8.35 -3.90 14.58
N THR A 67 -9.00 -3.96 13.42
CA THR A 67 -10.27 -4.69 13.26
C THR A 67 -10.13 -6.18 13.57
N MET A 68 -9.04 -6.81 13.14
CA MET A 68 -8.77 -8.24 13.38
C MET A 68 -8.55 -8.57 14.86
N ILE A 69 -7.89 -7.66 15.60
CA ILE A 69 -7.68 -7.77 17.04
C ILE A 69 -9.00 -7.57 17.80
N LEU A 70 -9.77 -6.56 17.41
CA LEU A 70 -11.05 -6.22 18.07
C LEU A 70 -12.19 -7.19 17.70
N SER A 71 -12.08 -7.88 16.57
CA SER A 71 -13.06 -8.87 16.14
C SER A 71 -13.01 -10.09 17.06
N LYS A 72 -14.12 -10.32 17.77
CA LYS A 72 -14.37 -11.51 18.59
C LYS A 72 -14.16 -12.78 17.75
#